data_AF-A0A967WYL2-F1
#
_entry.id   AF-A0A967WYL2-F1
#
_cell.length_a   1.000
_cell.length_b   1.000
_cell.length_c   1.000
_cell.angle_alpha   90.00
_cell.angle_beta   90.00
_cell.angle_gamma   90.00
#
_symmetry.space_group_name_H-M   'P 1'
#
loop_
_entity.id
_entity.type
_entity.pdbx_description
1 polymer ?
#
loop_
_entity_poly.entity_id
_entity_poly.type
_entity_poly.pdbx_seq_one_letter_code
_entity_poly.pdbx_strand_id
1 'polypeptide(L)'
;RSAGLDQIRVEEVPGKLSDHYDPAKNILRLSQGVARSRSVASLGIVAHEVGHAMQDATNYTPLRVRSGLVPVVKIGSWLGPAIF
;
A
#
# COMPACT_ATOMS: atom_id res chain seq x y z
N ARG A 1 2.35 15.17 -11.58
CA ARG A 1 1.05 14.98 -10.90
C ARG A 1 1.34 14.30 -9.57
N SER A 2 1.04 14.93 -8.45
CA SER A 2 1.11 14.32 -7.12
C SER A 2 0.17 13.13 -7.06
N ALA A 3 0.61 11.99 -6.52
CA ALA A 3 -0.13 10.73 -6.54
C ALA A 3 -1.33 10.69 -5.55
N GLY A 4 -1.99 11.83 -5.29
CA GLY A 4 -3.02 11.96 -4.27
C GLY A 4 -2.49 11.89 -2.83
N LEU A 5 -1.17 12.07 -2.66
CA LEU A 5 -0.44 11.93 -1.40
C LEU A 5 -0.18 13.28 -0.71
N ASP A 6 -0.71 14.38 -1.23
CA ASP A 6 -0.38 15.74 -0.76
C ASP A 6 -0.82 15.99 0.69
N GLN A 7 -1.79 15.22 1.20
CA GLN A 7 -2.22 15.29 2.61
C GLN A 7 -1.40 14.41 3.57
N ILE A 8 -0.44 13.61 3.09
CA ILE A 8 0.33 12.73 3.97
C ILE A 8 1.43 13.52 4.65
N ARG A 9 1.36 13.61 5.97
CA ARG A 9 2.42 14.21 6.78
C ARG A 9 3.55 13.21 6.99
N VAL A 10 4.79 13.66 6.87
CA VAL A 10 5.97 12.84 7.19
C VAL A 10 6.49 13.25 8.56
N GLU A 11 6.70 12.28 9.45
CA GLU A 11 7.22 12.50 10.81
C GLU A 11 8.43 11.61 11.09
N GLU A 12 9.46 12.17 11.71
CA GLU A 12 10.57 11.38 12.24
C GLU A 12 10.21 10.83 13.63
N VAL A 13 10.36 9.53 13.83
CA VAL A 13 10.18 8.87 15.13
C VAL A 13 11.49 8.32 15.69
N PRO A 14 11.69 8.39 17.01
CA PRO A 14 12.82 7.73 17.66
C PRO A 14 12.68 6.20 17.55
N GLY A 15 13.80 5.51 17.45
CA GLY A 15 13.85 4.04 17.36
C GLY A 15 14.54 3.53 16.10
N LYS A 16 14.48 2.22 15.90
CA LYS A 16 14.99 1.51 14.71
C LYS A 16 13.88 0.61 14.19
N LEU A 17 13.76 0.52 12.86
CA LEU A 17 12.75 -0.33 12.20
C LEU A 17 11.31 0.00 12.67
N SER A 18 11.04 1.28 12.92
CA SER A 18 9.74 1.78 13.39
C SER A 18 9.00 2.53 12.29
N ASP A 19 9.47 2.37 11.05
CA ASP A 19 8.94 2.97 9.84
C ASP A 19 7.58 2.37 9.52
N HIS A 20 6.54 3.19 9.40
CA HIS A 20 5.20 2.76 9.04
C HIS A 20 4.31 3.91 8.55
N TYR A 21 3.42 3.61 7.62
CA TYR A 21 2.28 4.46 7.29
C TYR A 21 1.08 4.23 8.24
N ASP A 22 0.48 5.31 8.73
CA ASP A 22 -0.71 5.34 9.57
C ASP A 22 -1.91 5.88 8.76
N PRO A 23 -2.80 4.99 8.25
CA PRO A 23 -3.92 5.38 7.40
C PRO A 23 -4.99 6.20 8.15
N ALA A 24 -5.13 5.99 9.47
CA ALA A 24 -6.11 6.70 10.27
C ALA A 24 -5.76 8.19 10.41
N LYS A 25 -4.46 8.49 10.45
CA LYS A 25 -3.95 9.87 10.59
C LYS A 25 -3.37 10.44 9.30
N ASN A 26 -3.25 9.65 8.23
CA ASN A 26 -2.52 9.99 7.01
C ASN A 26 -1.08 10.46 7.33
N ILE A 27 -0.35 9.69 8.14
CA ILE A 27 1.02 10.05 8.55
C ILE A 27 1.98 8.93 8.18
N LEU A 28 3.07 9.29 7.51
CA LEU A 28 4.21 8.40 7.23
C LEU A 28 5.27 8.64 8.30
N ARG A 29 5.46 7.68 9.19
CA ARG A 29 6.47 7.75 10.25
C ARG A 29 7.72 7.06 9.79
N LEU A 30 8.85 7.74 9.89
CA LEU A 30 10.16 7.20 9.54
C LEU A 30 11.07 7.20 10.76
N SER A 31 11.74 6.09 11.00
CA SER A 31 12.76 6.02 12.04
C SER A 31 13.91 6.97 11.69
N GLN A 32 14.54 7.59 12.69
CA GLN A 32 15.65 8.52 12.48
C GLN A 32 16.75 7.94 11.57
N GLY A 33 17.04 6.64 11.71
CA GLY A 33 18.01 5.95 10.87
C GLY A 33 17.60 5.88 9.40
N VAL A 34 16.33 5.76 9.09
CA VAL A 34 15.83 5.75 7.70
C VAL A 34 15.68 7.17 7.17
N ALA A 35 15.11 8.08 7.95
CA ALA A 35 14.88 9.47 7.57
C ALA A 35 16.19 10.23 7.26
N ARG A 36 17.27 9.93 8.01
CA ARG A 36 18.54 10.68 7.93
C ARG A 36 19.65 9.94 7.18
N SER A 37 19.49 8.66 6.89
CA SER A 37 20.52 7.88 6.18
C SER A 37 20.31 7.91 4.67
N ARG A 38 21.41 8.14 3.94
CA ARG A 38 21.46 8.06 2.47
C ARG A 38 21.91 6.67 2.04
N SER A 39 21.02 5.69 2.19
CA SER A 39 21.29 4.30 1.78
C SER A 39 20.17 3.75 0.88
N VAL A 40 20.51 2.77 0.04
CA VAL A 40 19.53 2.07 -0.81
C VAL A 40 18.47 1.37 0.05
N ALA A 41 18.85 0.84 1.21
CA ALA A 41 17.93 0.23 2.15
C ALA A 41 16.91 1.26 2.70
N SER A 42 17.38 2.44 3.11
CA SER A 42 16.52 3.54 3.57
C SER A 42 15.52 3.95 2.49
N LEU A 43 15.97 4.09 1.24
CA LEU A 43 15.10 4.41 0.12
C LEU A 43 14.05 3.32 -0.13
N GLY A 44 14.44 2.05 -0.03
CA GLY A 44 13.52 0.91 -0.17
C GLY A 44 12.43 0.90 0.90
N ILE A 45 12.77 1.22 2.15
CA ILE A 45 11.81 1.31 3.26
C ILE A 45 10.83 2.46 3.00
N VAL A 46 11.32 3.65 2.65
CA VAL A 46 10.44 4.79 2.32
C VAL A 46 9.51 4.45 1.15
N ALA A 47 10.04 3.82 0.10
CA ALA A 47 9.23 3.42 -1.05
C ALA A 47 8.15 2.39 -0.68
N HIS A 48 8.44 1.45 0.22
CA HIS A 48 7.47 0.48 0.72
C HIS A 48 6.30 1.17 1.45
N GLU A 49 6.60 2.09 2.37
CA GLU A 49 5.60 2.83 3.13
C GLU A 49 4.78 3.81 2.27
N VAL A 50 5.43 4.46 1.31
CA VAL A 50 4.75 5.28 0.30
C VAL A 50 3.81 4.42 -0.54
N GLY A 51 4.17 3.16 -0.82
CA GLY A 51 3.30 2.19 -1.48
C GLY A 51 2.02 1.92 -0.70
N HIS A 52 2.11 1.72 0.62
CA HIS A 52 0.92 1.58 1.49
C HIS A 52 0.04 2.82 1.44
N ALA A 53 0.66 3.99 1.50
CA ALA A 53 -0.06 5.26 1.46
C ALA A 53 -0.74 5.52 0.10
N MET A 54 -0.11 5.11 -1.01
CA MET A 54 -0.72 5.15 -2.34
C MET A 54 -1.91 4.20 -2.46
N GLN A 55 -1.80 2.99 -1.93
CA GLN A 55 -2.92 2.03 -1.97
C GLN A 55 -4.13 2.53 -1.18
N ASP A 56 -3.87 3.13 -0.02
CA ASP A 56 -4.89 3.77 0.81
C ASP A 56 -5.55 4.96 0.08
N ALA A 57 -4.75 5.91 -0.42
CA ALA A 57 -5.24 7.08 -1.14
C ALA A 57 -6.04 6.75 -2.41
N THR A 58 -5.68 5.67 -3.10
CA THR A 58 -6.37 5.23 -4.32
C THR A 58 -7.53 4.27 -4.05
N ASN A 59 -7.89 4.03 -2.78
CA ASN A 59 -8.91 3.05 -2.39
C ASN A 59 -8.72 1.70 -3.12
N TYR A 60 -7.45 1.25 -3.23
CA TYR A 60 -6.92 0.38 -4.29
C TYR A 60 -7.95 -0.61 -4.87
N THR A 61 -8.72 -0.10 -5.83
CA THR A 61 -9.88 -0.76 -6.43
C THR A 61 -9.51 -2.01 -7.24
N PRO A 62 -8.31 -2.15 -7.84
CA PRO A 62 -7.90 -3.38 -8.52
C PRO A 62 -7.91 -4.63 -7.62
N LEU A 63 -7.59 -4.49 -6.32
CA LEU A 63 -7.68 -5.61 -5.38
C LEU A 63 -9.14 -5.99 -5.08
N ARG A 64 -10.03 -4.99 -4.93
CA ARG A 64 -11.48 -5.19 -4.77
C ARG A 64 -12.12 -5.82 -6.00
N VAL A 65 -11.70 -5.41 -7.20
CA VAL A 65 -12.13 -6.01 -8.46
C VAL A 65 -11.65 -7.45 -8.57
N ARG A 66 -10.36 -7.72 -8.28
CA ARG A 66 -9.82 -9.10 -8.24
C ARG A 66 -10.58 -10.00 -7.26
N SER A 67 -10.86 -9.53 -6.05
CA SER A 67 -11.62 -10.30 -5.04
C SER A 67 -13.10 -10.47 -5.42
N GLY A 68 -13.72 -9.47 -6.04
CA GLY A 68 -15.10 -9.53 -6.52
C GLY A 68 -15.30 -10.47 -7.72
N LEU A 69 -14.25 -10.70 -8.53
CA LEU A 69 -14.30 -11.64 -9.66
C LEU A 69 -14.23 -13.11 -9.24
N VAL A 70 -13.72 -13.43 -8.05
CA VAL A 70 -13.61 -14.81 -7.55
C VAL A 70 -14.96 -15.57 -7.55
N PRO A 71 -16.07 -15.04 -7.01
CA PRO A 71 -17.36 -15.71 -7.09
C PRO A 71 -17.89 -15.85 -8.52
N VAL A 72 -17.57 -14.92 -9.43
CA VAL A 72 -17.97 -14.98 -10.85
C VAL A 72 -17.26 -16.11 -11.58
N VAL A 73 -15.95 -16.30 -11.31
CA VAL A 73 -15.17 -17.41 -11.87
C VAL A 73 -15.70 -18.77 -11.36
N LYS A 74 -16.14 -18.85 -10.09
CA LYS A 74 -16.74 -20.09 -9.55
C LYS A 74 -18.02 -20.51 -10.29
N ILE A 75 -18.86 -19.56 -10.72
CA ILE A 75 -20.05 -19.84 -11.55
C ILE A 75 -19.63 -20.42 -12.91
N GLY A 76 -18.60 -19.83 -13.53
CA GLY A 76 -18.02 -20.36 -14.77
C GLY A 76 -17.48 -21.79 -14.64
N SER A 77 -16.85 -22.13 -13.52
CA SER A 77 -16.37 -23.49 -13.25
C SER A 77 -17.49 -24.53 -13.06
N TRP A 78 -18.70 -24.11 -12.68
CA TRP A 78 -19.87 -24.98 -12.52
C TRP A 78 -20.63 -25.17 -13.84
N LEU A 79 -20.68 -24.13 -14.67
CA LEU A 79 -21.36 -24.15 -15.98
C LEU A 79 -20.48 -24.63 -17.13
N GLY A 80 -19.14 -24.57 -17.00
CA GLY A 80 -18.20 -25.00 -18.02
C GLY A 80 -18.40 -26.45 -18.49
N PRO A 81 -18.53 -27.45 -17.59
CA PRO A 81 -18.81 -28.84 -17.95
C PRO A 81 -20.26 -29.11 -18.40
N ALA A 82 -21.16 -28.12 -18.32
CA ALA A 82 -22.55 -28.26 -18.75
C ALA A 82 -22.76 -27.76 -20.18
N ILE A 83 -21.80 -27.00 -20.73
CA ILE A 83 -21.84 -26.40 -22.07
C ILE A 83 -20.84 -27.11 -23.02
N PHE A 84 -19.93 -27.94 -22.50
CA PHE A 84 -19.06 -28.86 -23.25
C PHE A 84 -19.13 -30.26 -22.63
#